data_AF-A0A1U7LIM1-F1
#
_entry.id   AF-A0A1U7LIM1-F1
#
_cell.length_a   1.000
_cell.length_b   1.000
_cell.length_c   1.000
_cell.angle_alpha   90.00
_cell.angle_beta   90.00
_cell.angle_gamma   90.00
#
_symmetry.space_group_name_H-M   'P 1'
#
loop_
_entity.id
_entity.type
_entity.pdbx_description
1 polymer ?
#
loop_
_entity_poly.entity_id
_entity_poly.type
_entity_poly.pdbx_seq_one_letter_code
_entity_poly.pdbx_strand_id
1 'polypeptide(L)'
;MILSEFAGAAQSLNGSIIVNPWSTEELAAGIYDAVTMSDDLRETNHQKLYRYVTKYTSKFWGQTFVGELKRISEQAEKKVIVGPSADITQDGKVT
;
A
#
# COMPACT_ATOMS: atom_id res chain seq x y z
N MET A 1 -9.98 13.58 -12.10
CA MET A 1 -10.58 12.58 -11.21
C MET A 1 -10.87 13.24 -9.88
N ILE A 2 -12.07 13.06 -9.32
CA ILE A 2 -12.45 13.57 -7.99
C ILE A 2 -12.49 12.37 -7.05
N LEU A 3 -11.91 12.49 -5.86
CA LEU A 3 -11.75 11.39 -4.92
C LEU A 3 -12.02 11.85 -3.49
N SER A 4 -12.69 11.02 -2.71
CA SER A 4 -12.88 11.26 -1.28
C SER A 4 -11.56 11.19 -0.53
N GLU A 5 -11.33 12.10 0.42
CA GLU A 5 -10.18 12.05 1.34
C GLU A 5 -10.11 10.74 2.15
N PHE A 6 -11.26 10.10 2.39
CA PHE A 6 -11.38 8.85 3.13
C PHE A 6 -11.13 7.61 2.27
N ALA A 7 -10.97 7.77 0.95
CA ALA A 7 -10.56 6.66 0.10
C ALA A 7 -9.10 6.33 0.37
N GLY A 8 -8.77 5.06 0.66
CA GLY A 8 -7.38 4.64 0.85
C GLY A 8 -6.45 4.95 -0.34
N ALA A 9 -7.02 5.11 -1.53
CA ALA A 9 -6.29 5.50 -2.73
C ALA A 9 -5.91 7.01 -2.77
N ALA A 10 -6.51 7.86 -1.93
CA ALA A 10 -6.29 9.32 -1.93
C ALA A 10 -4.84 9.70 -1.64
N GLN A 11 -4.17 8.96 -0.76
CA GLN A 11 -2.75 9.17 -0.44
C GLN A 11 -1.79 8.79 -1.58
N SER A 12 -2.30 8.01 -2.54
CA SER A 12 -1.53 7.40 -3.61
C SER A 12 -1.73 8.11 -4.96
N LEU A 13 -2.90 8.73 -5.14
CA LEU A 13 -3.34 9.33 -6.40
C LEU A 13 -3.22 10.86 -6.38
N ASN A 14 -1.98 11.37 -6.25
CA ASN A 14 -1.63 12.79 -6.09
C ASN A 14 -2.01 13.73 -7.27
N GLY A 15 -2.65 13.21 -8.33
CA GLY A 15 -3.23 14.01 -9.43
C GLY A 15 -4.75 14.18 -9.33
N SER A 16 -5.35 13.76 -8.22
CA SER A 16 -6.81 13.83 -8.00
C SER A 16 -7.19 15.11 -7.29
N ILE A 17 -8.40 15.58 -7.55
CA ILE A 17 -9.06 16.58 -6.72
C ILE A 17 -9.61 15.83 -5.49
N ILE A 18 -9.06 16.12 -4.31
CA ILE A 18 -9.48 15.49 -3.06
C ILE A 18 -10.59 16.33 -2.44
N VAL A 19 -11.67 15.67 -2.02
CA VAL A 19 -12.83 16.33 -1.42
C VAL A 19 -13.29 15.60 -0.16
N ASN A 20 -13.83 16.34 0.80
CA ASN A 20 -14.66 15.76 1.85
C ASN A 20 -16.05 15.42 1.27
N PRO A 21 -16.48 14.15 1.22
CA PRO A 21 -17.76 13.76 0.64
C PRO A 21 -18.98 14.24 1.45
N TRP A 22 -18.79 14.67 2.69
CA TRP A 22 -19.86 15.19 3.55
C TRP A 22 -20.06 16.71 3.42
N SER A 23 -19.13 17.39 2.73
CA SER A 23 -19.19 18.82 2.47
C SER A 23 -19.72 19.05 1.07
N THR A 24 -20.97 19.52 0.98
CA THR A 24 -21.62 19.85 -0.29
C THR A 24 -20.90 20.97 -1.04
N GLU A 25 -20.36 21.93 -0.29
CA GLU A 25 -19.60 23.06 -0.79
C GLU A 25 -18.28 22.62 -1.41
N GLU A 26 -17.50 21.78 -0.72
CA GLU A 26 -16.25 21.24 -1.27
C GLU A 26 -16.49 20.34 -2.48
N LEU A 27 -17.54 19.53 -2.44
CA LEU A 27 -17.88 18.68 -3.57
C LEU A 27 -18.26 19.51 -4.80
N ALA A 28 -19.08 20.55 -4.62
CA ALA A 28 -19.46 21.47 -5.69
C ALA A 28 -18.24 22.20 -6.26
N ALA A 29 -17.36 22.71 -5.41
CA ALA A 29 -16.10 23.35 -5.82
C ALA A 29 -15.21 22.36 -6.58
N GLY A 30 -15.04 21.13 -6.10
CA GLY A 30 -14.24 20.11 -6.77
C GLY A 30 -14.79 19.69 -8.14
N ILE A 31 -16.11 19.66 -8.30
CA ILE A 31 -16.75 19.44 -9.62
C ILE A 31 -16.49 20.63 -10.54
N TYR A 32 -16.67 21.86 -10.03
CA TYR A 32 -16.40 23.08 -10.79
C TYR A 32 -14.94 23.13 -11.27
N ASP A 33 -13.98 22.86 -10.39
CA ASP A 33 -12.56 22.80 -10.72
C ASP A 33 -12.27 21.72 -11.76
N ALA A 34 -12.92 20.55 -11.66
CA ALA A 34 -12.73 19.47 -12.63
C ALA A 34 -13.20 19.84 -14.04
N VAL A 35 -14.31 20.58 -14.18
CA VAL A 35 -14.86 20.96 -15.49
C VAL A 35 -14.21 22.21 -16.08
N THR A 36 -13.68 23.09 -15.24
CA THR A 36 -13.02 24.34 -15.67
C THR A 36 -11.49 24.21 -15.78
N MET A 37 -10.92 23.07 -15.40
CA MET A 37 -9.49 22.77 -15.52
C MET A 37 -8.99 22.98 -16.95
N SER A 38 -7.83 23.64 -17.09
CA SER A 38 -7.17 23.78 -18.39
C SER A 38 -6.73 22.42 -18.95
N ASP A 39 -6.61 22.34 -20.27
CA ASP A 39 -6.18 21.11 -20.96
C ASP A 39 -4.81 20.63 -20.49
N ASP A 40 -3.84 21.54 -20.34
CA ASP A 40 -2.48 21.21 -19.90
C ASP A 40 -2.45 20.62 -18.48
N LEU A 41 -3.23 21.20 -17.56
CA LEU A 41 -3.30 20.73 -16.18
C LEU A 41 -4.04 19.39 -16.10
N ARG A 42 -5.11 19.23 -16.88
CA ARG A 42 -5.87 17.98 -16.99
C ARG A 42 -4.99 16.86 -17.52
N GLU A 43 -4.21 17.11 -18.58
CA GLU A 43 -3.28 16.12 -19.15
C GLU A 43 -2.18 15.76 -18.17
N THR A 44 -1.57 16.75 -17.52
CA THR A 44 -0.53 16.53 -16.50
C THR A 44 -1.04 15.68 -15.34
N ASN A 45 -2.25 15.97 -14.84
CA ASN A 45 -2.89 15.22 -13.77
C ASN A 45 -3.23 13.80 -14.23
N HIS A 46 -3.79 13.66 -15.45
CA HIS A 46 -4.08 12.35 -16.04
C HIS A 46 -2.82 11.48 -16.15
N GLN A 47 -1.71 12.01 -16.65
CA GLN A 47 -0.45 11.27 -16.77
C GLN A 47 0.07 10.79 -15.41
N LYS A 48 -0.01 11.62 -14.36
CA LYS A 48 0.39 11.22 -12.99
C LYS A 48 -0.46 10.06 -12.50
N LEU A 49 -1.78 10.17 -12.64
CA LEU A 49 -2.74 9.14 -12.23
C LEU A 49 -2.52 7.84 -13.02
N TYR A 50 -2.38 7.94 -14.34
CA TYR A 50 -2.18 6.81 -15.24
C TYR A 50 -0.88 6.04 -14.91
N ARG A 51 0.23 6.76 -14.69
CA ARG A 51 1.51 6.16 -14.28
C ARG A 51 1.39 5.41 -12.96
N TYR A 52 0.62 5.93 -12.00
CA TYR A 52 0.43 5.27 -10.71
C TYR A 52 -0.34 3.95 -10.88
N VAL A 53 -1.51 3.98 -11.52
CA VAL A 53 -2.38 2.79 -11.65
C VAL A 53 -1.75 1.69 -12.53
N THR A 54 -0.96 2.07 -13.53
CA THR A 54 -0.25 1.10 -14.38
C THR A 54 0.98 0.50 -13.70
N LYS A 55 1.60 1.21 -12.75
CA LYS A 55 2.71 0.68 -11.94
C LYS A 55 2.23 -0.29 -10.87
N TYR A 56 1.18 0.07 -10.13
CA TYR A 56 0.69 -0.71 -8.99
C TYR A 56 -0.53 -1.55 -9.36
N THR A 57 -0.31 -2.57 -10.19
CA THR A 57 -1.38 -3.46 -10.67
C THR A 57 -1.73 -4.56 -9.67
N SER A 58 -2.92 -5.17 -9.81
CA SER A 58 -3.30 -6.36 -9.04
C SER A 58 -2.32 -7.54 -9.22
N LYS A 59 -1.72 -7.67 -10.42
CA LYS A 59 -0.67 -8.65 -10.69
C LYS A 59 0.57 -8.37 -9.83
N PHE A 60 1.05 -7.13 -9.81
CA PHE A 60 2.19 -6.73 -9.01
C PHE A 60 1.94 -6.95 -7.51
N TRP A 61 0.75 -6.58 -7.03
CA TRP A 61 0.33 -6.83 -5.66
C TRP A 61 0.34 -8.33 -5.33
N GLY A 62 -0.26 -9.17 -6.18
CA GLY A 62 -0.35 -10.61 -5.94
C GLY A 62 1.02 -11.31 -5.92
N GLN A 63 1.91 -10.92 -6.84
CA GLN A 63 3.28 -11.44 -6.86
C GLN A 63 4.06 -11.03 -5.61
N THR A 64 3.94 -9.77 -5.20
CA THR A 64 4.58 -9.25 -3.98
C THR A 64 4.06 -9.97 -2.74
N PHE A 65 2.73 -10.13 -2.62
CA PHE A 65 2.09 -10.78 -1.49
C PHE A 65 2.54 -12.24 -1.33
N VAL A 66 2.48 -13.03 -2.40
CA VAL A 66 2.93 -14.43 -2.37
C VAL A 66 4.43 -14.54 -2.13
N GLY A 67 5.24 -13.62 -2.70
CA GLY A 67 6.67 -13.56 -2.46
C GLY A 67 7.01 -13.34 -0.98
N GLU A 68 6.34 -12.39 -0.34
CA GLU A 68 6.52 -12.12 1.08
C GLU A 68 6.08 -13.29 1.97
N LEU A 69 4.97 -13.97 1.64
CA LEU A 69 4.55 -15.17 2.36
C LEU A 69 5.60 -16.29 2.31
N LYS A 70 6.17 -16.55 1.13
CA LYS A 70 7.24 -17.54 0.96
C LYS A 70 8.48 -17.18 1.79
N ARG A 71 8.90 -15.91 1.71
CA ARG A 71 10.05 -15.38 2.47
C ARG A 71 9.86 -15.59 3.98
N ILE A 72 8.66 -15.33 4.50
CA ILE A 72 8.33 -15.54 5.92
C ILE A 72 8.36 -17.03 6.27
N SER A 73 7.81 -17.90 5.41
CA SER A 73 7.82 -19.36 5.62
C SER A 73 9.25 -19.91 5.71
N GLU A 74 10.12 -19.55 4.77
CA GLU A 74 11.52 -19.98 4.77
C GLU A 74 12.31 -19.50 6.00
N GLN A 75 12.00 -18.29 6.49
CA GLN A 75 12.57 -17.76 7.73
C GLN A 75 12.10 -18.54 8.96
N ALA A 76 10.81 -18.90 9.00
CA ALA A 76 10.26 -19.71 10.07
C ALA A 76 10.89 -21.11 10.11
N GLU A 77 11.02 -21.78 8.96
CA GLU A 77 11.67 -23.10 8.84
C GLU A 77 13.14 -23.06 9.29
N LYS A 78 13.91 -22.06 8.85
CA LYS A 78 15.30 -21.88 9.32
C LYS A 78 15.38 -21.65 10.84
N LYS A 79 14.43 -20.94 11.43
CA LYS A 79 14.40 -20.71 12.89
C LYS A 79 14.06 -21.98 13.67
N VAL A 80 13.24 -22.87 13.11
CA VAL A 80 12.92 -24.18 13.71
C VAL A 80 14.11 -25.14 13.65
N ILE A 81 14.90 -25.13 12.56
CA ILE A 81 16.07 -25.99 12.43
C ILE A 81 17.24 -25.54 13.34
N VAL A 82 17.26 -24.26 13.75
CA VAL A 82 18.40 -23.65 14.47
C VAL A 82 18.15 -23.44 15.98
N GLY A 83 17.05 -23.92 16.58
CA GLY A 83 16.84 -23.77 18.04
C GLY A 83 16.22 -24.96 18.77
N PRO A 84 16.42 -25.12 20.10
CA PRO A 84 17.64 -24.98 20.90
C PRO A 84 18.23 -26.37 21.20
N SER A 85 19.51 -26.61 20.87
CA SER A 85 20.20 -27.87 21.23
C SER A 85 21.36 -27.66 22.22
N ALA A 86 21.27 -26.64 23.07
CA ALA A 86 22.26 -26.41 24.12
C ALA A 86 21.55 -26.10 25.45
N ASP A 87 21.21 -27.17 26.18
CA ASP A 87 21.34 -27.30 27.65
C ASP A 87 20.40 -28.42 28.16
N ILE A 88 20.84 -29.67 28.00
CA ILE A 88 20.33 -30.81 28.77
C ILE A 88 21.45 -31.81 28.99
N THR A 89 22.43 -31.46 29.82
CA THR A 89 23.33 -32.37 30.56
C THR A 89 24.02 -31.48 31.62
N GLN A 90 23.98 -31.71 32.93
CA GLN A 90 24.14 -32.96 33.65
C GLN A 90 23.76 -32.72 35.13
N ASP A 91 22.79 -33.49 35.65
CA ASP A 91 22.63 -33.71 37.09
C ASP A 91 23.83 -34.49 37.63
N GLY A 92 24.28 -34.14 38.84
CA GLY A 92 24.94 -35.09 39.73
C GLY A 92 26.36 -34.73 40.17
N LYS A 93 26.46 -34.11 41.36
CA LYS A 93 27.47 -34.51 42.35
C LYS A 93 27.00 -34.19 43.77
N VAL A 94 26.69 -35.29 44.47
CA VAL A 94 26.64 -35.41 45.94
C VAL A 94 28.07 -35.23 46.46
N THR A 95 28.34 -34.21 47.26
CA THR A 95 29.12 -34.28 48.51
C THR A 95 28.90 -33.00 49.30
#